data_AF-A0A351QSL7-F1
#
_entry.id   AF-A0A351QSL7-F1
#
_cell.length_a   1.000
_cell.length_b   1.000
_cell.length_c   1.000
_cell.angle_alpha   90.00
_cell.angle_beta   90.00
_cell.angle_gamma   90.00
#
_symmetry.space_group_name_H-M   'P 1'
#
loop_
_entity.id
_entity.type
_entity.pdbx_description
1 polymer ?
#
loop_
_entity_poly.entity_id
_entity_poly.type
_entity_poly.pdbx_seq_one_letter_code
_entity_poly.pdbx_strand_id
1 'polypeptide(L)' 'MELKKITCIMCPNGCKLTIIEKNEELLVEGNKCKRGIEFGINEIKNPLRSIASTVNTIYKEMP' A
#
# COMPACT_ATOMS: atom_id res chain seq x y z
N MET A 1 -10.19 3.21 -16.70
CA MET A 1 -10.64 2.72 -15.37
C MET A 1 -9.61 1.70 -14.95
N GLU A 2 -8.70 2.10 -14.07
CA GLU A 2 -7.68 1.19 -13.56
C GLU A 2 -8.19 0.57 -12.25
N LEU A 3 -8.08 -0.75 -12.15
CA LEU A 3 -8.54 -1.55 -11.03
C LEU A 3 -7.31 -2.15 -10.35
N LYS A 4 -7.04 -1.71 -9.11
CA LYS A 4 -5.95 -2.25 -8.29
C LYS A 4 -6.50 -3.05 -7.14
N LYS A 5 -5.95 -4.24 -6.93
CA LYS A 5 -6.30 -5.12 -5.80
C LYS A 5 -5.16 -5.12 -4.80
N ILE A 6 -5.44 -4.73 -3.56
CA ILE A 6 -4.46 -4.70 -2.49
C ILE A 6 -5.03 -5.34 -1.22
N THR A 7 -4.17 -5.75 -0.30
CA THR A 7 -4.60 -6.23 1.01
C THR A 7 -4.33 -5.16 2.06
N CYS A 8 -5.34 -4.82 2.84
CA CYS A 8 -5.19 -3.91 3.97
C CYS A 8 -4.32 -4.56 5.06
N ILE A 9 -3.20 -3.91 5.40
CA ILE A 9 -2.25 -4.40 6.41
C ILE A 9 -2.39 -3.72 7.77
N MET A 10 -3.36 -2.81 7.92
CA MET A 10 -3.55 -2.01 9.14
C MET A 10 -4.01 -2.82 10.37
N CYS A 11 -4.55 -4.02 10.18
CA CYS A 11 -5.05 -4.86 11.25
C CYS A 11 -5.06 -6.34 10.81
N PRO A 12 -5.14 -7.31 11.75
CA PRO A 12 -5.06 -8.74 11.43
C PRO A 12 -6.20 -9.27 10.54
N ASN A 13 -7.27 -8.50 10.33
CA ASN A 13 -8.37 -8.90 9.44
C ASN A 13 -7.95 -9.00 7.97
N GLY A 14 -6.89 -8.31 7.53
CA GLY A 14 -6.36 -8.47 6.18
C GLY A 14 -7.38 -8.27 5.06
N CYS A 15 -8.20 -7.22 5.12
CA CYS A 15 -9.30 -7.04 4.15
C CYS A 15 -8.76 -6.93 2.72
N LYS A 16 -9.36 -7.67 1.78
CA LYS A 16 -9.04 -7.55 0.35
C LYS A 16 -9.75 -6.30 -0.19
N LEU A 17 -8.96 -5.30 -0.55
CA LEU A 17 -9.46 -4.03 -1.07
C LEU A 17 -9.39 -4.03 -2.60
N THR A 18 -10.43 -3.50 -3.21
CA THR A 18 -10.46 -3.16 -4.64
C THR A 18 -10.49 -1.64 -4.73
N ILE A 19 -9.51 -1.07 -5.43
CA ILE A 19 -9.38 0.37 -5.66
C ILE A 19 -9.69 0.64 -7.11
N ILE A 20 -10.63 1.54 -7.34
CA ILE A 20 -11.09 1.97 -8.67
C ILE A 20 -10.67 3.41 -8.84
N GLU A 21 -9.85 3.67 -9.87
CA GLU A 21 -9.41 5.01 -10.23
C GLU A 21 -10.19 5.53 -11.44
N LYS A 22 -10.87 6.68 -11.24
CA LYS A 22 -11.65 7.36 -12.27
C LYS A 22 -11.42 8.87 -12.19
N ASN A 23 -10.71 9.42 -13.18
CA ASN A 23 -10.50 10.86 -13.35
C ASN A 23 -10.17 11.58 -12.02
N GLU A 24 -9.11 11.13 -11.32
CA GLU A 24 -8.57 11.66 -10.04
C GLU A 24 -9.33 11.28 -8.75
N GLU A 25 -10.54 10.73 -8.87
CA GLU A 25 -11.27 10.15 -7.75
C GLU A 25 -10.89 8.68 -7.54
N LEU A 26 -10.68 8.31 -6.27
CA LEU A 26 -10.41 6.94 -5.84
C LEU A 26 -11.59 6.42 -5.04
N LEU A 27 -12.19 5.33 -5.51
CA LEU A 27 -13.17 4.56 -4.75
C LEU A 27 -12.48 3.31 -4.19
N VAL A 28 -12.68 3.05 -2.89
CA VAL A 28 -12.14 1.86 -2.22
C VAL A 28 -13.29 1.00 -1.73
N GLU A 29 -13.29 -0.27 -2.14
CA GLU A 29 -14.31 -1.26 -1.78
C GLU A 29 -13.68 -2.50 -1.12
N GLY A 30 -14.48 -3.29 -0.39
CA GLY A 30 -14.02 -4.51 0.28
C GLY A 30 -13.44 -4.29 1.68
N ASN A 31 -13.44 -3.05 2.18
CA ASN A 31 -13.06 -2.71 3.55
C ASN A 31 -14.18 -3.08 4.54
N LYS A 32 -13.80 -3.56 5.73
CA LYS A 32 -14.74 -3.77 6.86
C LYS A 32 -14.79 -2.59 7.84
N CYS A 33 -13.92 -1.59 7.65
CA CYS A 33 -13.81 -0.43 8.53
C CYS A 33 -13.34 0.81 7.76
N LYS A 34 -13.49 1.99 8.36
CA LYS A 34 -13.07 3.27 7.77
C LYS A 34 -11.55 3.35 7.55
N ARG A 35 -10.75 2.77 8.45
CA ARG A 35 -9.28 2.73 8.33
C ARG A 35 -8.81 2.00 7.07
N GLY A 36 -9.56 1.01 6.59
CA GLY A 36 -9.25 0.32 5.33
C GLY A 36 -9.42 1.21 4.10
N ILE A 37 -10.39 2.14 4.13
CA ILE A 37 -10.59 3.12 3.06
C ILE A 37 -9.41 4.07 3.03
N GLU A 38 -9.09 4.65 4.19
CA GLU A 38 -7.98 5.60 4.33
C GLU A 38 -6.63 4.98 3.94
N PHE A 39 -6.36 3.76 4.39
CA PHE A 39 -5.18 3.01 3.96
C PHE A 39 -5.15 2.80 2.46
N GLY A 40 -6.25 2.36 1.83
CA GLY A 40 -6.29 2.14 0.38
C GLY A 40 -6.03 3.42 -0.42
N ILE A 41 -6.58 4.55 0.02
CA ILE A 41 -6.34 5.85 -0.63
C ILE A 41 -4.86 6.26 -0.49
N ASN A 42 -4.32 6.19 0.73
CA ASN A 42 -2.93 6.58 1.01
C ASN A 42 -1.95 5.67 0.27
N GLU A 43 -2.20 4.37 0.21
CA GLU A 43 -1.33 3.42 -0.48
C GLU A 43 -1.15 3.75 -1.97
N ILE A 44 -2.16 4.38 -2.60
CA ILE A 44 -2.09 4.80 -4.01
C ILE A 44 -1.52 6.21 -4.17
N LYS A 45 -1.97 7.19 -3.36
CA LYS A 45 -1.60 8.60 -3.53
C LYS A 45 -0.31 9.00 -2.79
N ASN A 46 -0.02 8.38 -1.66
CA ASN A 46 1.11 8.69 -0.79
C ASN A 46 1.58 7.43 -0.02
N PRO A 47 2.21 6.46 -0.71
CA PRO A 47 2.63 5.22 -0.07
C PRO A 47 3.71 5.49 0.97
N LEU A 48 3.40 5.19 2.24
CA LEU A 48 4.30 5.36 3.38
C LEU A 48 5.05 4.06 3.73
N ARG A 49 5.21 3.14 2.79
CA ARG A 49 5.93 1.89 3.03
C ARG A 49 7.42 2.17 3.22
N SER A 50 7.97 1.68 4.33
CA SER A 50 9.41 1.68 4.53
C SER A 50 10.07 0.66 3.59
N ILE A 51 10.97 1.14 2.74
CA ILE A 51 11.82 0.30 1.89
C ILE A 51 13.21 0.33 2.50
N ALA A 52 13.72 -0.83 2.92
CA ALA A 52 15.12 -0.99 3.28
C ALA A 52 15.91 -1.39 2.03
N SER A 53 17.03 -0.71 1.80
CA SER A 53 17.97 -1.05 0.73
C SER A 53 19.38 -1.20 1.31
N THR A 54 20.23 -1.94 0.62
CA THR A 54 21.63 -2.13 0.97
C THR A 54 22.50 -1.37 -0.01
N VAL A 55 23.60 -0.81 0.47
CA VAL A 55 24.64 -0.21 -0.36
C VAL A 55 25.90 -1.07 -0.29
N ASN A 56 26.60 -1.18 -1.40
CA ASN A 56 27.87 -1.90 -1.45
C ASN A 56 28.94 -1.11 -0.69
N THR A 57 29.74 -1.79 0.13
CA THR A 57 30.83 -1.15 0.88
C THR A 57 32.18 -1.44 0.24
N ILE A 58 33.20 -0.77 0.78
CA ILE A 58 34.59 -0.92 0.33
C ILE A 58 35.32 -2.07 1.04
N TYR A 59 34.70 -2.68 2.07
CA TYR A 59 35.34 -3.72 2.87
C TYR A 59 35.04 -5.09 2.28
N LYS A 60 36.09 -5.90 2.06
CA LYS A 60 35.96 -7.22 1.43
C LYS A 60 35.39 -8.30 2.35
N GLU A 61 35.53 -8.14 3.66
CA GLU A 61 35.28 -9.21 4.65
C GLU A 61 34.13 -8.88 5.63
N MET A 62 33.45 -7.75 5.46
CA MET A 62 32.29 -7.34 6.26
C MET A 62 31.19 -6.79 5.34
N PRO A 63 29.94 -6.65 5.83
CA PRO A 63 28.99 -5.78 5.17
C PRO A 63 29.58 -4.39 4.99
#